data_AF-A0A7S4IKD8-F1
#
_entry.id   AF-A0A7S4IKD8-F1
#
_cell.length_a   1.000
_cell.length_b   1.000
_cell.length_c   1.000
_cell.angle_alpha   90.00
_cell.angle_beta   90.00
_cell.angle_gamma   90.00
#
_symmetry.space_group_name_H-M   'P 1'
#
loop_
_entity.id
_entity.type
_entity.pdbx_description
1 polymer ?
#
loop_
_entity_poly.entity_id
_entity_poly.type
_entity_poly.pdbx_seq_one_letter_code
_entity_poly.pdbx_strand_id
1 'polypeptide(L)'
;STSATGSNNNSNSNSNISTKRRIRRPIYVSATKQHTGKTTASMALISGLQRRFDRVGFIKPVGQTCLPVPLPCPVGGDAVIRMVDKDAVLIKSHFGLEHMNALDHGGYGAMSPVVIARGYTRDFVDGKISRGAQMDDIRRAYGAVASVSDVVLCEGTGHCA
;
A
#
# COMPACT_ATOMS: atom_id res chain seq x y z
N SER A 1 10.06 45.69 -52.73
CA SER A 1 9.48 45.81 -51.38
C SER A 1 8.24 44.93 -51.33
N THR A 2 8.47 43.72 -50.83
CA THR A 2 7.56 42.57 -50.74
C THR A 2 6.63 42.71 -49.54
N SER A 3 5.34 42.43 -49.68
CA SER A 3 4.41 42.24 -48.55
C SER A 3 3.45 41.10 -48.84
N ALA A 4 3.85 39.91 -48.38
CA ALA A 4 3.00 38.74 -48.21
C ALA A 4 3.37 38.11 -46.87
N THR A 5 2.48 38.20 -45.89
CA THR A 5 2.58 37.46 -44.63
C THR A 5 1.17 37.18 -44.14
N GLY A 6 0.61 36.06 -44.62
CA GLY A 6 -0.52 35.40 -43.98
C GLY A 6 -0.01 34.65 -42.75
N SER A 7 -0.45 35.08 -41.57
CA SER A 7 -0.17 34.39 -40.31
C SER A 7 -1.02 33.13 -40.20
N ASN A 8 -0.33 32.00 -40.20
CA ASN A 8 -0.87 30.66 -40.10
C ASN A 8 -1.01 30.30 -38.60
N ASN A 9 -2.19 30.48 -38.01
CA ASN A 9 -2.44 30.10 -36.62
C ASN A 9 -2.81 28.61 -36.53
N ASN A 10 -1.77 27.77 -36.53
CA ASN A 10 -1.90 26.35 -36.22
C ASN A 10 -2.02 26.17 -34.70
N SER A 11 -3.26 26.10 -34.21
CA SER A 11 -3.55 25.79 -32.81
C SER A 11 -3.35 24.29 -32.59
N ASN A 12 -2.12 23.92 -32.23
CA ASN A 12 -1.77 22.59 -31.73
C ASN A 12 -2.56 22.32 -30.43
N SER A 13 -3.71 21.68 -30.57
CA SER A 13 -4.44 21.05 -29.48
C SER A 13 -3.65 19.82 -29.04
N ASN A 14 -2.63 20.02 -28.19
CA ASN A 14 -1.98 18.96 -27.44
C ASN A 14 -3.03 18.38 -26.48
N SER A 15 -3.69 17.32 -26.93
CA SER A 15 -4.54 16.47 -26.12
C SER A 15 -3.68 15.84 -25.03
N ASN A 16 -3.71 16.40 -23.84
CA ASN A 16 -3.30 15.74 -22.61
C ASN A 16 -4.21 14.51 -22.43
N ILE A 17 -3.81 13.38 -23.00
CA ILE A 17 -4.41 12.09 -22.73
C ILE A 17 -3.99 11.75 -21.29
N SER A 18 -4.83 12.17 -20.35
CA SER A 18 -4.86 11.60 -19.00
C SER A 18 -5.32 10.15 -19.15
N THR A 19 -4.36 9.24 -19.36
CA THR A 19 -4.61 7.80 -19.35
C THR A 19 -5.02 7.43 -17.93
N LYS A 20 -6.34 7.39 -17.68
CA LYS A 20 -6.94 6.97 -16.42
C LYS A 20 -6.44 5.56 -16.10
N ARG A 21 -5.45 5.46 -15.21
CA ARG A 21 -4.75 4.20 -14.88
C ARG A 21 -5.77 3.20 -14.32
N ARG A 22 -6.04 2.12 -15.06
CA ARG A 22 -7.04 1.12 -14.66
C ARG A 22 -6.44 0.22 -13.56
N ILE A 23 -6.78 0.52 -12.31
CA ILE A 23 -6.47 -0.35 -11.17
C ILE A 23 -7.16 -1.71 -11.39
N ARG A 24 -6.39 -2.80 -11.32
CA ARG A 24 -6.92 -4.16 -11.44
C ARG A 24 -7.58 -4.60 -10.12
N ARG A 25 -8.51 -5.56 -10.21
CA ARG A 25 -9.17 -6.13 -9.02
C ARG A 25 -8.09 -6.67 -8.06
N PRO A 26 -8.20 -6.41 -6.75
CA PRO A 26 -7.22 -6.89 -5.79
C PRO A 26 -7.26 -8.41 -5.69
N ILE A 27 -6.11 -9.00 -5.36
CA ILE A 27 -5.97 -10.42 -5.08
C ILE A 27 -5.90 -10.57 -3.57
N TYR A 28 -6.78 -11.36 -2.98
CA TYR A 28 -6.79 -11.62 -1.54
C TYR A 28 -6.25 -13.02 -1.24
N VAL A 29 -5.28 -13.10 -0.33
CA VAL A 29 -4.68 -14.36 0.13
C VAL A 29 -5.08 -14.61 1.57
N SER A 30 -5.88 -15.65 1.79
CA SER A 30 -6.25 -16.15 3.11
C SER A 30 -5.75 -17.56 3.34
N ALA A 31 -5.61 -17.94 4.60
CA ALA A 31 -5.47 -19.34 5.00
C ALA A 31 -6.30 -19.60 6.25
N THR A 32 -6.64 -20.86 6.44
CA THR A 32 -7.43 -21.36 7.57
C THR A 32 -6.64 -21.42 8.88
N LYS A 33 -5.30 -21.40 8.82
CA LYS A 33 -4.43 -21.40 10.00
C LYS A 33 -3.34 -20.34 9.92
N GLN A 34 -2.90 -19.83 11.07
CA GLN A 34 -1.74 -18.95 11.19
C GLN A 34 -0.46 -19.76 10.88
N HIS A 35 0.56 -19.11 10.31
CA HIS A 35 1.86 -19.74 9.93
C HIS A 35 1.85 -20.87 8.88
N THR A 36 0.74 -21.10 8.18
CA THR A 36 0.62 -22.17 7.16
C THR A 36 1.17 -21.78 5.78
N GLY A 37 2.25 -21.02 5.70
CA GLY A 37 2.88 -20.66 4.42
C GLY A 37 2.19 -19.53 3.62
N LYS A 38 1.27 -18.76 4.22
CA LYS A 38 0.64 -17.58 3.56
C LYS A 38 1.69 -16.59 3.07
N THR A 39 2.63 -16.21 3.93
CA THR A 39 3.69 -15.26 3.57
C THR A 39 4.51 -15.80 2.40
N THR A 40 4.85 -17.09 2.40
CA THR A 40 5.54 -17.76 1.28
C THR A 40 4.71 -17.74 0.00
N ALA A 41 3.40 -17.99 0.09
CA ALA A 41 2.50 -17.88 -1.06
C ALA A 41 2.39 -16.44 -1.56
N SER A 42 2.31 -15.46 -0.67
CA SER A 42 2.32 -14.03 -1.00
C SER A 42 3.61 -13.63 -1.71
N MET A 43 4.77 -14.11 -1.24
CA MET A 43 6.06 -13.89 -1.90
C MET A 43 6.07 -14.48 -3.33
N ALA A 44 5.63 -15.73 -3.49
CA ALA A 44 5.55 -16.36 -4.80
C ALA A 44 4.60 -15.60 -5.75
N LEU A 45 3.47 -15.13 -5.23
CA LEU A 45 2.50 -14.33 -5.99
C LEU A 45 3.09 -12.97 -6.40
N ILE A 46 3.75 -12.24 -5.49
CA ILE A 46 4.36 -10.95 -5.82
C ILE A 46 5.44 -11.13 -6.87
N SER A 47 6.33 -12.13 -6.72
CA SER A 47 7.33 -12.47 -7.73
C SER A 47 6.69 -12.75 -9.10
N GLY A 48 5.59 -13.50 -9.12
CA GLY A 48 4.82 -13.75 -10.34
C GLY A 48 4.17 -12.50 -10.94
N LEU A 49 3.62 -11.63 -10.10
CA LEU A 49 2.93 -10.39 -10.50
C LEU A 49 3.91 -9.34 -11.03
N GLN A 50 5.12 -9.24 -10.48
CA GLN A 50 6.16 -8.30 -10.96
C GLN A 50 6.62 -8.62 -12.39
N ARG A 51 6.40 -9.85 -12.88
CA ARG A 51 6.63 -10.19 -14.30
C ARG A 51 5.53 -9.67 -15.25
N ARG A 52 4.42 -9.17 -14.70
CA ARG A 52 3.22 -8.77 -15.47
C ARG A 52 2.80 -7.32 -15.24
N PHE A 53 3.27 -6.71 -14.17
CA PHE A 53 2.88 -5.37 -13.74
C PHE A 53 4.10 -4.62 -13.21
N ASP A 54 4.21 -3.34 -13.57
CA ASP A 54 5.33 -2.50 -13.14
C ASP A 54 5.24 -2.17 -11.65
N ARG A 55 4.02 -1.94 -11.14
CA ARG A 55 3.80 -1.53 -9.74
C ARG A 55 2.86 -2.50 -9.04
N VAL A 56 3.44 -3.46 -8.33
CA VAL A 56 2.70 -4.39 -7.46
C VAL A 56 2.59 -3.79 -6.05
N GLY A 57 1.37 -3.59 -5.57
CA GLY A 57 1.10 -3.16 -4.20
C GLY A 57 0.91 -4.34 -3.26
N PHE A 58 1.22 -4.15 -1.99
CA PHE A 58 0.98 -5.14 -0.94
C PHE A 58 0.35 -4.46 0.27
N ILE A 59 -0.64 -5.13 0.87
CA ILE A 59 -1.25 -4.70 2.13
C ILE A 59 -1.49 -5.89 3.05
N LYS A 60 -1.07 -5.74 4.30
CA LYS A 60 -1.42 -6.58 5.44
C LYS A 60 -2.38 -5.78 6.34
N PRO A 61 -3.70 -5.85 6.08
CA PRO A 61 -4.69 -4.95 6.68
C PRO A 61 -4.74 -5.05 8.20
N VAL A 62 -4.49 -6.23 8.75
CA VAL A 62 -4.35 -6.44 10.20
C VAL A 62 -3.07 -7.22 10.44
N GLY A 63 -2.19 -6.69 11.28
CA GLY A 63 -0.91 -7.29 11.63
C GLY A 63 -0.88 -7.74 13.09
N GLN A 64 -0.38 -8.95 13.35
CA GLN A 64 -0.28 -9.51 14.71
C GLN A 64 1.17 -9.57 15.21
N THR A 65 2.15 -9.66 14.30
CA THR A 65 3.56 -9.69 14.65
C THR A 65 4.22 -8.45 14.10
N CYS A 66 4.47 -7.48 14.96
CA CYS A 66 5.00 -6.18 14.57
C CYS A 66 6.42 -5.94 15.09
N LEU A 67 7.12 -5.06 14.38
CA LEU A 67 8.46 -4.59 14.72
C LEU A 67 8.48 -3.05 14.65
N PRO A 68 9.31 -2.39 15.47
CA PRO A 68 9.53 -0.95 15.36
C PRO A 68 10.34 -0.63 14.09
N VAL A 69 9.85 0.28 13.27
CA VAL A 69 10.51 0.78 12.07
C VAL A 69 10.76 2.28 12.23
N PRO A 70 12.01 2.75 12.19
CA PRO A 70 12.32 4.18 12.18
C PRO A 70 11.97 4.75 10.81
N LEU A 71 11.21 5.84 10.80
CA LEU A 71 10.77 6.53 9.60
C LEU A 71 11.20 7.99 9.64
N PRO A 72 11.55 8.60 8.49
CA PRO A 72 11.89 10.01 8.45
C PRO A 72 10.77 10.87 9.02
N CYS A 73 11.12 11.88 9.81
CA CYS A 73 10.13 12.86 10.28
C CYS A 73 9.64 13.70 9.09
N PRO A 74 8.32 13.81 8.84
CA PRO A 74 7.78 14.60 7.73
C PRO A 74 8.15 16.08 7.78
N VAL A 75 8.40 16.62 8.98
CA VAL A 75 8.71 18.05 9.22
C VAL A 75 10.19 18.28 9.61
N GLY A 76 11.06 17.28 9.41
CA GLY A 76 12.44 17.30 9.89
C GLY A 76 12.58 16.97 11.39
N GLY A 77 13.78 16.61 11.82
CA GLY A 77 14.07 16.16 13.18
C GLY A 77 14.23 14.63 13.31
N ASP A 78 14.14 14.12 14.54
CA ASP A 78 14.40 12.71 14.85
C ASP A 78 13.41 11.76 14.16
N ALA A 79 13.90 10.57 13.82
CA ALA A 79 13.08 9.54 13.19
C ALA A 79 11.90 9.15 14.10
N VAL A 80 10.71 9.01 13.50
CA VAL A 80 9.52 8.54 14.21
C VAL A 80 9.51 7.02 14.16
N ILE A 81 9.33 6.37 15.31
CA ILE A 81 9.19 4.92 15.36
C ILE A 81 7.73 4.54 15.08
N ARG A 82 7.52 3.69 14.07
CA ARG A 82 6.22 3.11 13.76
C ARG A 82 6.23 1.61 14.01
N MET A 83 5.19 1.09 14.65
CA MET A 83 4.97 -0.36 14.68
C MET A 83 4.41 -0.81 13.33
N VAL A 84 5.08 -1.77 12.69
CA VAL A 84 4.71 -2.27 11.36
C VAL A 84 4.70 -3.80 11.41
N ASP A 85 3.73 -4.44 10.76
CA ASP A 85 3.73 -5.90 10.63
C ASP A 85 4.99 -6.39 9.90
N LYS A 86 5.60 -7.46 10.41
CA LYS A 86 6.85 -8.02 9.87
C LYS A 86 6.72 -8.42 8.39
N ASP A 87 5.54 -8.86 7.96
CA ASP A 87 5.33 -9.31 6.58
C ASP A 87 5.36 -8.12 5.63
N ALA A 88 4.82 -6.97 6.04
CA ALA A 88 4.90 -5.74 5.25
C ALA A 88 6.35 -5.26 5.10
N VAL A 89 7.16 -5.35 6.16
CA VAL A 89 8.60 -5.03 6.12
C VAL A 89 9.35 -5.99 5.20
N LEU A 90 9.14 -7.30 5.37
CA LEU A 90 9.75 -8.34 4.55
C LEU A 90 9.42 -8.16 3.07
N ILE A 91 8.14 -8.02 2.73
CA ILE A 91 7.69 -7.90 1.34
C ILE A 91 8.23 -6.63 0.70
N LYS A 92 8.16 -5.48 1.39
CA LYS A 92 8.61 -4.20 0.84
C LYS A 92 10.11 -4.25 0.50
N SER A 93 10.92 -4.70 1.46
CA SER A 93 12.37 -4.77 1.33
C SER A 93 12.84 -5.85 0.35
N HIS A 94 12.22 -7.03 0.36
CA HIS A 94 12.63 -8.14 -0.49
C HIS A 94 12.29 -7.93 -1.97
N PHE A 95 11.14 -7.30 -2.26
CA PHE A 95 10.67 -7.09 -3.63
C PHE A 95 10.91 -5.67 -4.17
N GLY A 96 11.56 -4.81 -3.39
CA GLY A 96 11.88 -3.43 -3.82
C GLY A 96 10.64 -2.62 -4.19
N LEU A 97 9.63 -2.59 -3.31
CA LEU A 97 8.37 -1.86 -3.57
C LEU A 97 8.53 -0.34 -3.36
N GLU A 98 9.53 0.26 -4.00
CA GLU A 98 9.93 1.66 -3.79
C GLU A 98 8.86 2.67 -4.17
N HIS A 99 7.94 2.33 -5.09
CA HIS A 99 6.80 3.17 -5.42
C HIS A 99 5.85 3.40 -4.23
N MET A 100 5.91 2.54 -3.21
CA MET A 100 5.20 2.74 -1.94
C MET A 100 5.75 3.93 -1.15
N ASN A 101 7.00 4.35 -1.37
CA ASN A 101 7.60 5.50 -0.67
C ASN A 101 6.94 6.83 -1.04
N ALA A 102 6.20 6.88 -2.15
CA ALA A 102 5.38 8.04 -2.51
C ALA A 102 4.17 8.23 -1.56
N LEU A 103 3.85 7.22 -0.75
CA LEU A 103 2.84 7.30 0.29
C LEU A 103 3.45 7.76 1.61
N ASP A 104 2.60 8.31 2.47
CA ASP A 104 3.01 8.80 3.79
C ASP A 104 3.76 7.73 4.60
N HIS A 105 4.69 8.17 5.44
CA HIS A 105 5.50 7.32 6.32
C HIS A 105 6.24 6.20 5.55
N GLY A 106 6.74 6.51 4.34
CA GLY A 106 7.42 5.53 3.49
C GLY A 106 6.53 4.35 3.09
N GLY A 107 5.21 4.55 3.03
CA GLY A 107 4.22 3.55 2.67
C GLY A 107 3.87 2.51 3.73
N TYR A 108 4.64 2.38 4.82
CA TYR A 108 4.36 1.37 5.84
C TYR A 108 3.03 1.57 6.56
N GLY A 109 2.57 2.82 6.70
CA GLY A 109 1.25 3.08 7.27
C GLY A 109 0.09 2.60 6.40
N ALA A 110 0.27 2.62 5.08
CA ALA A 110 -0.72 2.10 4.15
C ALA A 110 -0.59 0.57 3.97
N MET A 111 0.61 0.03 4.07
CA MET A 111 0.84 -1.42 3.97
C MET A 111 0.43 -2.18 5.25
N SER A 112 0.45 -1.54 6.41
CA SER A 112 0.09 -2.14 7.71
C SER A 112 -0.72 -1.16 8.57
N PRO A 113 -2.01 -0.93 8.24
CA PRO A 113 -2.81 0.12 8.86
C PRO A 113 -3.29 -0.22 10.28
N VAL A 114 -3.58 -1.50 10.55
CA VAL A 114 -4.02 -1.94 11.89
C VAL A 114 -3.00 -2.92 12.44
N VAL A 115 -2.41 -2.55 13.59
CA VAL A 115 -1.42 -3.38 14.29
C VAL A 115 -1.96 -3.77 15.66
N ILE A 116 -2.03 -5.08 15.90
CA ILE A 116 -2.49 -5.66 17.15
C ILE A 116 -1.29 -5.82 18.10
N ALA A 117 -0.93 -4.72 18.77
CA ALA A 117 0.13 -4.72 19.77
C ALA A 117 -0.34 -5.31 21.12
N ARG A 118 0.58 -5.48 22.09
CA ARG A 118 0.18 -5.84 23.46
C ARG A 118 -0.75 -4.77 24.04
N GLY A 119 -1.81 -5.20 24.71
CA GLY A 119 -2.84 -4.32 25.27
C GLY A 119 -3.97 -3.97 24.31
N TYR A 120 -3.85 -4.29 23.01
CA TYR A 120 -4.84 -3.96 21.99
C TYR A 120 -6.24 -4.52 22.32
N THR A 121 -6.32 -5.79 22.73
CA THR A 121 -7.59 -6.42 23.08
C THR A 121 -8.27 -5.72 24.26
N ARG A 122 -7.49 -5.27 25.25
CA ARG A 122 -8.03 -4.51 26.38
C ARG A 122 -8.57 -3.18 25.91
N ASP A 123 -7.82 -2.43 25.11
CA ASP A 123 -8.27 -1.13 24.60
C ASP A 123 -9.49 -1.24 23.66
N PHE A 124 -9.62 -2.36 22.95
CA PHE A 124 -10.83 -2.67 22.18
C PHE A 124 -12.04 -2.97 23.09
N VAL A 125 -11.87 -3.77 24.14
CA VAL A 125 -12.94 -4.07 25.11
C VAL A 125 -13.33 -2.82 25.91
N ASP A 126 -12.37 -1.96 26.23
CA ASP A 126 -12.57 -0.67 26.91
C ASP A 126 -13.22 0.39 25.98
N GLY A 127 -13.47 0.08 24.70
CA GLY A 127 -14.10 0.99 23.74
C GLY A 127 -13.18 2.10 23.22
N LYS A 128 -11.89 2.10 23.55
CA LYS A 128 -10.89 3.06 23.02
C LYS A 128 -10.58 2.80 21.55
N ILE A 129 -10.77 1.57 21.10
CA ILE A 129 -10.61 1.13 19.71
C ILE A 129 -11.96 0.61 19.22
N SER A 130 -12.48 1.20 18.14
CA SER A 130 -13.74 0.76 17.53
C SER A 130 -13.52 0.00 16.24
N ARG A 131 -14.38 -0.99 15.99
CA ARG A 131 -14.40 -1.74 14.71
C ARG A 131 -14.59 -0.82 13.51
N GLY A 132 -15.41 0.23 13.65
CA GLY A 132 -15.65 1.22 12.60
C GLY A 132 -14.36 1.93 12.19
N ALA A 133 -13.63 2.46 13.17
CA ALA A 133 -12.36 3.16 12.93
C ALA A 133 -11.34 2.25 12.22
N GLN A 134 -11.20 0.99 12.67
CA GLN A 134 -10.31 0.01 12.03
C GLN A 134 -10.68 -0.25 10.56
N MET A 135 -11.98 -0.39 10.27
CA MET A 135 -12.45 -0.61 8.90
C MET A 135 -12.16 0.61 8.02
N ASP A 136 -12.29 1.81 8.56
CA ASP A 136 -11.99 3.04 7.83
C ASP A 136 -10.49 3.22 7.59
N ASP A 137 -9.65 2.86 8.56
CA ASP A 137 -8.19 2.79 8.39
C ASP A 137 -7.80 1.84 7.26
N ILE A 138 -8.36 0.62 7.26
CA ILE A 138 -8.09 -0.37 6.22
C ILE A 138 -8.55 0.12 4.84
N ARG A 139 -9.72 0.76 4.74
CA ARG A 139 -10.23 1.30 3.47
C ARG A 139 -9.35 2.43 2.94
N ARG A 140 -8.97 3.38 3.80
CA ARG A 140 -8.06 4.48 3.43
C ARG A 140 -6.71 3.95 2.97
N ALA A 141 -6.14 3.03 3.74
CA ALA A 141 -4.86 2.40 3.44
C ALA A 141 -4.89 1.63 2.11
N TYR A 142 -5.93 0.82 1.88
CA TYR A 142 -6.12 0.14 0.60
C TYR A 142 -6.23 1.14 -0.55
N GLY A 143 -7.02 2.21 -0.40
CA GLY A 143 -7.14 3.26 -1.41
C GLY A 143 -5.81 3.92 -1.75
N ALA A 144 -4.97 4.18 -0.74
CA ALA A 144 -3.62 4.72 -0.91
C ALA A 144 -2.69 3.75 -1.64
N VAL A 145 -2.64 2.47 -1.25
CA VAL A 145 -1.82 1.46 -1.94
C VAL A 145 -2.28 1.27 -3.39
N ALA A 146 -3.60 1.25 -3.61
CA ALA A 146 -4.19 1.07 -4.93
C ALA A 146 -3.91 2.26 -5.87
N SER A 147 -3.88 3.50 -5.35
CA SER A 147 -3.64 4.69 -6.17
C SER A 147 -2.26 4.68 -6.85
N VAL A 148 -1.25 4.10 -6.18
CA VAL A 148 0.12 4.00 -6.69
C VAL A 148 0.48 2.64 -7.33
N SER A 149 -0.41 1.64 -7.28
CA SER A 149 -0.16 0.27 -7.78
C SER A 149 -1.06 -0.14 -8.96
N ASP A 150 -0.57 -0.95 -9.89
CA ASP A 150 -1.38 -1.50 -11.00
C ASP A 150 -2.29 -2.65 -10.52
N VAL A 151 -1.78 -3.41 -9.55
CA VAL A 151 -2.47 -4.52 -8.88
C VAL A 151 -2.08 -4.51 -7.40
N VAL A 152 -2.99 -4.95 -6.53
CA VAL A 152 -2.74 -5.03 -5.08
C VAL A 152 -2.95 -6.46 -4.60
N LEU A 153 -1.96 -6.98 -3.88
CA LEU A 153 -2.06 -8.22 -3.11
C LEU A 153 -2.42 -7.88 -1.65
N CYS A 154 -3.53 -8.40 -1.17
CA CYS A 154 -4.03 -8.23 0.19
C CYS A 154 -3.84 -9.54 0.97
N GLU A 155 -2.97 -9.55 1.99
CA GLU A 155 -2.73 -10.76 2.79
C GLU A 155 -3.56 -10.77 4.09
N GLY A 156 -4.43 -11.76 4.25
CA GLY A 156 -5.27 -11.94 5.43
C GLY A 156 -4.56 -12.53 6.65
N THR A 157 -5.14 -12.33 7.82
CA THR A 157 -4.64 -12.81 9.13
C THR A 157 -4.95 -14.26 9.42
N GLY A 158 -4.88 -15.19 8.46
CA GLY A 158 -4.78 -16.63 8.75
C GLY A 158 -5.83 -17.30 9.68
N HIS A 159 -6.97 -16.68 9.96
CA HIS A 159 -8.03 -17.20 10.84
C HIS A 159 -9.37 -17.15 10.13
N CYS A 160 -9.43 -17.69 8.90
CA CYS A 160 -10.72 -18.04 8.31
C CYS A 160 -11.19 -19.33 8.98
N ALA A 161 -11.78 -19.20 10.17
CA ALA A 161 -12.58 -20.22 10.83
C ALA A 161 -14.06 -19.86 10.63
#